data_AF-A0A1F8SG62-F1
#
_entry.id   AF-A0A1F8SG62-F1
#
_cell.length_a   1.000
_cell.length_b   1.000
_cell.length_c   1.000
_cell.angle_alpha   90.00
_cell.angle_beta   90.00
_cell.angle_gamma   90.00
#
_symmetry.space_group_name_H-M   'P 1'
#
loop_
_entity.id
_entity.type
_entity.pdbx_description
1 polymer ?
#
loop_
_entity_poly.entity_id
_entity_poly.type
_entity_poly.pdbx_seq_one_letter_code
_entity_poly.pdbx_strand_id
1 'polypeptide(L)'
;MHGIKRLFLVAATVAALTLALAPAAAASSKSFYLDKTCAEDASEPLGFVCTVTHSSFKWIPPGTDIHYAAIPPLDPLVVQAATIRIKNGSTTGACVWSSDVDAVCTFDRGTGRLTEFHLVVVVTASEDLSIWYWNGDYSFGG
;
A
#
# COMPACT_ATOMS: atom_id res chain seq x y z
N MET A 1 63.33 -43.69 -31.59
CA MET A 1 61.86 -43.57 -31.82
C MET A 1 61.40 -42.31 -31.11
N HIS A 2 60.96 -41.31 -31.88
CA HIS A 2 60.46 -40.02 -31.39
C HIS A 2 59.16 -40.18 -30.60
N GLY A 3 58.94 -39.35 -29.57
CA GLY A 3 57.66 -39.35 -28.86
C GLY A 3 57.53 -38.34 -27.72
N ILE A 4 57.76 -37.05 -28.00
CA ILE A 4 57.24 -35.95 -27.16
C ILE A 4 55.70 -36.01 -27.22
N LYS A 5 55.04 -36.05 -26.06
CA LYS A 5 53.64 -35.64 -25.93
C LYS A 5 53.52 -34.64 -24.79
N ARG A 6 53.47 -33.36 -25.18
CA ARG A 6 52.92 -32.27 -24.37
C ARG A 6 51.44 -32.56 -24.11
N LEU A 7 50.99 -32.43 -22.88
CA LEU A 7 49.60 -32.06 -22.61
C LEU A 7 49.57 -30.86 -21.67
N PHE A 8 48.92 -29.82 -22.19
CA PHE A 8 48.55 -28.56 -21.55
C PHE A 8 47.29 -28.74 -20.67
N LEU A 9 46.95 -27.67 -19.92
CA LEU A 9 45.61 -27.26 -19.43
C LEU A 9 45.20 -27.87 -18.06
N VAL A 10 44.67 -27.15 -17.06
CA VAL A 10 44.13 -25.78 -16.91
C VAL A 10 44.33 -25.36 -15.45
N ALA A 11 44.78 -24.13 -15.19
CA ALA A 11 44.67 -23.52 -13.86
C ALA A 11 43.24 -22.99 -13.69
N ALA A 12 42.45 -23.59 -12.80
CA ALA A 12 41.11 -23.12 -12.49
C ALA A 12 41.20 -21.98 -11.46
N THR A 13 41.00 -20.74 -11.92
CA THR A 13 40.80 -19.57 -11.06
C THR A 13 39.37 -19.59 -10.52
N VAL A 14 39.22 -19.86 -9.23
CA VAL A 14 37.94 -19.69 -8.54
C VAL A 14 37.72 -18.19 -8.31
N ALA A 15 36.95 -17.56 -9.19
CA ALA A 15 36.48 -16.20 -8.97
C ALA A 15 35.39 -16.24 -7.89
N ALA A 16 35.72 -15.78 -6.68
CA ALA A 16 34.76 -15.62 -5.60
C ALA A 16 33.77 -14.50 -5.96
N LEU A 17 32.53 -14.88 -6.24
CA LEU A 17 31.41 -13.96 -6.43
C LEU A 17 30.98 -13.46 -5.04
N THR A 18 31.51 -12.33 -4.60
CA THR A 18 31.00 -11.64 -3.41
C THR A 18 29.67 -10.99 -3.75
N LEU A 19 28.56 -11.66 -3.42
CA LEU A 19 27.24 -11.03 -3.41
C LEU A 19 27.26 -9.89 -2.38
N ALA A 20 27.31 -8.65 -2.86
CA ALA A 20 27.05 -7.49 -2.04
C ALA A 20 25.57 -7.50 -1.64
N LEU A 21 25.27 -8.00 -0.44
CA LEU A 21 24.00 -7.72 0.22
C LEU A 21 24.00 -6.23 0.56
N ALA A 22 23.35 -5.42 -0.29
CA ALA A 22 22.98 -4.07 0.09
C ALA A 22 22.11 -4.17 1.36
N PRO A 23 22.35 -3.35 2.40
CA PRO A 23 21.45 -3.30 3.54
C PRO A 23 20.10 -2.79 3.01
N ALA A 24 19.08 -3.64 3.02
CA ALA A 24 17.70 -3.16 2.92
C ALA A 24 17.50 -2.23 4.12
N ALA A 25 17.42 -0.93 3.88
CA ALA A 25 17.07 0.02 4.91
C ALA A 25 15.68 -0.40 5.41
N ALA A 26 15.61 -0.93 6.63
CA ALA A 26 14.33 -1.31 7.22
C ALA A 26 13.47 -0.04 7.30
N ALA A 27 12.46 0.07 6.44
CA ALA A 27 11.52 1.16 6.47
C ALA A 27 10.88 1.17 7.87
N SER A 28 11.11 2.24 8.63
CA SER A 28 10.49 2.40 9.96
C SER A 28 9.00 2.59 9.75
N SER A 29 8.21 1.56 10.09
CA SER A 29 6.76 1.69 10.17
C SER A 29 6.36 2.57 11.35
N LYS A 30 5.21 3.23 11.22
CA LYS A 30 4.60 4.11 12.21
C LYS A 30 3.11 3.82 12.26
N SER A 31 2.54 3.84 13.45
CA SER A 31 1.11 3.61 13.62
C SER A 31 0.26 4.66 12.90
N PHE A 32 -0.81 4.19 12.29
CA PHE A 32 -1.80 4.96 11.56
C PHE A 32 -3.17 4.73 12.19
N TYR A 33 -3.89 5.82 12.43
CA TYR A 33 -5.27 5.77 12.87
C TYR A 33 -6.06 6.88 12.18
N LEU A 34 -7.28 6.55 11.80
CA LEU A 34 -8.23 7.40 11.13
C LEU A 34 -9.64 6.94 11.48
N ASP A 35 -10.56 7.89 11.67
CA ASP A 35 -12.00 7.63 11.57
C ASP A 35 -12.64 8.55 10.53
N LYS A 36 -13.72 8.07 9.94
CA LYS A 36 -14.45 8.73 8.86
C LYS A 36 -15.94 8.41 8.90
N THR A 37 -16.74 9.31 8.36
CA THR A 37 -18.17 9.10 8.10
C THR A 37 -18.39 8.95 6.59
N CYS A 38 -19.36 8.15 6.17
CA CYS A 38 -19.69 7.99 4.75
C CYS A 38 -21.10 8.49 4.48
N ALA A 39 -21.29 9.14 3.34
CA ALA A 39 -22.57 9.68 2.90
C ALA A 39 -22.83 9.28 1.44
N GLU A 40 -24.11 9.11 1.12
CA GLU A 40 -24.55 8.88 -0.25
C GLU A 40 -24.18 10.08 -1.13
N ASP A 41 -23.56 9.79 -2.28
CA ASP A 41 -23.25 10.77 -3.32
C ASP A 41 -23.42 10.11 -4.68
N ALA A 42 -24.46 10.51 -5.41
CA ALA A 42 -24.78 9.95 -6.72
C ALA A 42 -23.74 10.29 -7.81
N SER A 43 -22.82 11.22 -7.55
CA SER A 43 -21.71 11.52 -8.45
C SER A 43 -20.52 10.57 -8.31
N GLU A 44 -20.48 9.79 -7.23
CA GLU A 44 -19.40 8.83 -6.96
C GLU A 44 -19.63 7.49 -7.69
N PRO A 45 -18.57 6.79 -8.15
CA PRO A 45 -18.70 5.53 -8.88
C PRO A 45 -19.43 4.42 -8.13
N LEU A 46 -19.31 4.39 -6.80
CA LEU A 46 -20.03 3.44 -5.93
C LEU A 46 -21.20 4.09 -5.18
N GLY A 47 -21.56 5.33 -5.49
CA GLY A 47 -22.70 6.02 -4.89
C GLY A 47 -22.46 6.58 -3.49
N PHE A 48 -21.22 6.63 -3.00
CA PHE A 48 -20.88 7.21 -1.71
C PHE A 48 -19.45 7.78 -1.69
N VAL A 49 -19.24 8.75 -0.81
CA VAL A 49 -17.92 9.30 -0.44
C VAL A 49 -17.77 9.20 1.08
N CYS A 50 -16.54 9.01 1.57
CA CYS A 50 -16.26 9.04 2.99
C CYS A 50 -15.37 10.22 3.35
N THR A 51 -15.78 11.00 4.35
CA THR A 51 -15.02 12.16 4.83
C THR A 51 -14.36 11.85 6.15
N VAL A 52 -13.05 12.10 6.22
CA VAL A 52 -12.23 11.91 7.42
C VAL A 52 -12.70 12.85 8.54
N THR A 53 -13.03 12.29 9.70
CA THR A 53 -13.42 13.03 10.91
C THR A 53 -12.25 13.26 11.85
N HIS A 54 -11.36 12.26 11.99
CA HIS A 54 -10.12 12.37 12.75
C HIS A 54 -9.02 11.54 12.11
N SER A 55 -7.76 11.97 12.23
CA SER A 55 -6.60 11.27 11.69
C SER A 55 -5.33 11.58 12.48
N SER A 56 -4.53 10.55 12.76
CA SER A 56 -3.20 10.69 13.35
C SER A 56 -2.14 11.14 12.33
N PHE A 57 -2.47 11.07 11.03
CA PHE A 57 -1.54 11.37 9.95
C PHE A 57 -1.77 12.76 9.37
N LYS A 58 -0.85 13.68 9.68
CA LYS A 58 -0.95 15.13 9.37
C LYS A 58 -1.17 15.51 7.89
N TRP A 59 -0.96 14.61 6.93
CA TRP A 59 -1.21 14.90 5.51
C TRP A 59 -2.60 14.51 5.05
N ILE A 60 -3.33 13.75 5.86
CA ILE A 60 -4.74 13.39 5.66
C ILE A 60 -5.50 13.96 6.87
N PRO A 61 -5.71 15.29 6.94
CA PRO A 61 -6.42 15.92 8.06
C PRO A 61 -7.93 15.65 8.01
N PRO A 62 -8.67 15.98 9.09
CA PRO A 62 -10.13 16.09 9.06
C PRO A 62 -10.65 16.90 7.86
N GLY A 63 -11.75 16.45 7.27
CA GLY A 63 -12.33 17.02 6.04
C GLY A 63 -11.69 16.51 4.74
N THR A 64 -10.78 15.55 4.80
CA THR A 64 -10.26 14.88 3.59
C THR A 64 -11.28 13.86 3.10
N ASP A 65 -11.58 13.85 1.82
CA ASP A 65 -12.45 12.85 1.22
C ASP A 65 -11.67 11.62 0.74
N ILE A 66 -12.30 10.45 0.90
CA ILE A 66 -11.86 9.14 0.42
C ILE A 66 -12.91 8.67 -0.58
N HIS A 67 -12.48 8.55 -1.83
CA HIS A 67 -13.32 8.15 -2.95
C HIS A 67 -13.13 6.66 -3.23
N TYR A 68 -14.23 5.98 -3.54
CA TYR A 68 -14.23 4.54 -3.80
C TYR A 68 -14.68 4.23 -5.23
N ALA A 69 -13.99 3.27 -5.84
CA ALA A 69 -14.31 2.80 -7.18
C ALA A 69 -14.20 1.27 -7.28
N ALA A 70 -14.98 0.68 -8.17
CA ALA A 70 -14.79 -0.72 -8.55
C ALA A 70 -13.43 -0.91 -9.23
N ILE A 71 -12.85 -2.11 -9.09
CA ILE A 71 -11.62 -2.51 -9.81
C ILE A 71 -11.97 -3.62 -10.80
N PRO A 72 -12.35 -3.32 -12.06
CA PRO A 72 -12.64 -4.36 -13.03
C PRO A 72 -11.43 -5.27 -13.30
N PRO A 73 -11.63 -6.60 -13.46
CA PRO A 73 -12.90 -7.34 -13.47
C PRO A 73 -13.33 -7.89 -12.09
N LEU A 74 -12.76 -7.40 -10.99
CA LEU A 74 -13.04 -7.89 -9.64
C LEU A 74 -14.45 -7.48 -9.20
N ASP A 75 -15.03 -8.29 -8.31
CA ASP A 75 -16.31 -8.00 -7.68
C ASP A 75 -16.18 -6.76 -6.75
N PRO A 76 -16.94 -5.67 -6.98
CA PRO A 76 -16.87 -4.47 -6.15
C PRO A 76 -17.36 -4.67 -4.70
N LEU A 77 -18.05 -5.77 -4.39
CA LEU A 77 -18.39 -6.13 -3.01
C LEU A 77 -17.20 -6.76 -2.27
N VAL A 78 -16.23 -7.31 -3.02
CA VAL A 78 -15.05 -7.98 -2.45
C VAL A 78 -13.83 -7.08 -2.50
N VAL A 79 -13.62 -6.35 -3.60
CA VAL A 79 -12.44 -5.51 -3.80
C VAL A 79 -12.82 -4.14 -4.36
N GLN A 80 -12.39 -3.09 -3.67
CA GLN A 80 -12.60 -1.70 -4.06
C GLN A 80 -11.30 -0.93 -4.09
N ALA A 81 -11.16 0.03 -5.00
CA ALA A 81 -10.09 1.01 -4.94
C ALA A 81 -10.51 2.14 -4.03
N ALA A 82 -9.67 2.48 -3.04
CA ALA A 82 -9.83 3.67 -2.22
C ALA A 82 -8.79 4.71 -2.64
N THR A 83 -9.22 5.94 -2.90
CA THR A 83 -8.35 7.04 -3.34
C THR A 83 -8.43 8.20 -2.36
N ILE A 84 -7.26 8.64 -1.89
CA ILE A 84 -7.11 9.78 -1.00
C ILE A 84 -6.29 10.85 -1.73
N ARG A 85 -6.84 12.06 -1.84
CA ARG A 85 -6.15 13.20 -2.44
C ARG A 85 -5.75 14.20 -1.39
N ILE A 86 -4.48 14.60 -1.41
CA ILE A 86 -3.93 15.63 -0.53
C ILE A 86 -3.51 16.83 -1.39
N LYS A 87 -3.18 17.96 -0.74
CA LYS A 87 -2.80 19.20 -1.44
C LYS A 87 -1.72 18.99 -2.52
N ASN A 88 -0.70 18.16 -2.22
CA ASN A 88 0.47 17.93 -3.09
C ASN A 88 0.71 16.42 -3.32
N GLY A 89 -0.33 15.68 -3.69
CA GLY A 89 -0.20 14.25 -3.95
C GLY A 89 -1.52 13.51 -3.81
N SER A 90 -1.47 12.23 -4.08
CA SER A 90 -2.57 11.29 -3.88
C SER A 90 -2.01 9.91 -3.59
N THR A 91 -2.83 9.03 -3.02
CA THR A 91 -2.55 7.61 -2.97
C THR A 91 -3.83 6.85 -3.28
N THR A 92 -3.69 5.74 -3.99
CA THR A 92 -4.79 4.85 -4.32
C THR A 92 -4.36 3.45 -3.93
N GLY A 93 -5.21 2.78 -3.15
CA GLY A 93 -4.98 1.45 -2.62
C GLY A 93 -6.16 0.53 -2.90
N ALA A 94 -5.98 -0.76 -2.65
CA ALA A 94 -7.03 -1.76 -2.76
C ALA A 94 -7.53 -2.16 -1.36
N CYS A 95 -8.83 -2.11 -1.16
CA CYS A 95 -9.53 -2.60 0.02
C CYS A 95 -10.18 -3.95 -0.30
N VAL A 96 -9.77 -4.99 0.42
CA VAL A 96 -10.32 -6.34 0.29
C VAL A 96 -11.23 -6.60 1.48
N TRP A 97 -12.51 -6.77 1.19
CA TRP A 97 -13.58 -6.99 2.17
C TRP A 97 -13.69 -8.47 2.53
N SER A 98 -13.84 -8.73 3.82
CA SER A 98 -14.06 -10.08 4.39
C SER A 98 -15.46 -10.24 4.98
N SER A 99 -16.14 -9.12 5.23
CA SER A 99 -17.53 -9.01 5.64
C SER A 99 -18.08 -7.66 5.14
N ASP A 100 -19.34 -7.33 5.45
CA ASP A 100 -19.92 -6.02 5.14
C ASP A 100 -19.28 -4.86 5.95
N VAL A 101 -18.54 -5.18 7.02
CA VAL A 101 -17.96 -4.19 7.95
C VAL A 101 -16.45 -4.32 8.14
N ASP A 102 -15.83 -5.40 7.68
CA ASP A 102 -14.41 -5.70 7.86
C ASP A 102 -13.68 -5.77 6.53
N ALA A 103 -12.63 -4.97 6.37
CA ALA A 103 -11.74 -5.02 5.22
C ALA A 103 -10.28 -4.81 5.59
N VAL A 104 -9.38 -5.16 4.69
CA VAL A 104 -7.96 -4.75 4.74
C VAL A 104 -7.68 -3.87 3.53
N CYS A 105 -7.25 -2.63 3.76
CA CYS A 105 -6.83 -1.73 2.69
C CYS A 105 -5.31 -1.62 2.65
N THR A 106 -4.74 -1.81 1.45
CA THR A 106 -3.30 -1.69 1.18
C THR A 106 -3.05 -0.61 0.14
N PHE A 107 -2.17 0.32 0.45
CA PHE A 107 -1.71 1.39 -0.43
C PHE A 107 -0.21 1.23 -0.62
N ASP A 108 0.21 0.83 -1.81
CA ASP A 108 1.63 0.49 -2.07
C ASP A 108 2.48 1.68 -2.53
N ARG A 109 1.84 2.79 -2.93
CA ARG A 109 2.52 4.02 -3.35
C ARG A 109 1.53 5.15 -3.48
N GLY A 110 2.06 6.34 -3.71
CA GLY A 110 1.29 7.51 -4.06
C GLY A 110 2.01 8.40 -5.06
N THR A 111 1.65 9.67 -5.05
CA THR A 111 2.23 10.72 -5.89
C THR A 111 2.62 11.91 -5.02
N GLY A 112 3.52 12.76 -5.52
CA GLY A 112 3.96 13.96 -4.81
C GLY A 112 4.56 13.62 -3.45
N ARG A 113 3.99 14.17 -2.36
CA ARG A 113 4.45 13.88 -1.00
C ARG A 113 4.25 12.42 -0.58
N LEU A 114 3.39 11.68 -1.26
CA LEU A 114 3.07 10.28 -0.97
C LEU A 114 3.81 9.31 -1.91
N THR A 115 4.81 9.75 -2.67
CA THR A 115 5.47 8.90 -3.69
C THR A 115 5.94 7.54 -3.16
N GLU A 116 6.55 7.50 -1.98
CA GLU A 116 7.02 6.27 -1.32
C GLU A 116 6.18 5.91 -0.09
N PHE A 117 4.92 6.34 -0.07
CA PHE A 117 4.00 6.06 1.03
C PHE A 117 3.45 4.65 0.90
N HIS A 118 3.68 3.84 1.94
CA HIS A 118 3.05 2.55 2.11
C HIS A 118 2.10 2.61 3.30
N LEU A 119 0.90 2.08 3.17
CA LEU A 119 -0.10 2.02 4.25
C LEU A 119 -0.84 0.70 4.19
N VAL A 120 -0.95 0.02 5.33
CA VAL A 120 -1.81 -1.15 5.51
C VAL A 120 -2.70 -0.87 6.70
N VAL A 121 -4.02 -0.97 6.51
CA VAL A 121 -5.00 -0.74 7.57
C VAL A 121 -6.08 -1.81 7.55
N VAL A 122 -6.53 -2.18 8.75
CA VAL A 122 -7.78 -2.88 8.98
C VAL A 122 -8.89 -1.85 9.08
N VAL A 123 -9.96 -2.08 8.33
CA VAL A 123 -11.18 -1.29 8.31
C VAL A 123 -12.23 -1.99 9.14
N THR A 124 -12.87 -1.27 10.04
CA THR A 124 -14.03 -1.72 10.83
C THR A 124 -15.09 -0.62 10.88
N ALA A 125 -16.33 -0.96 11.24
CA ALA A 125 -17.40 0.00 11.47
C ALA A 125 -17.83 0.03 12.94
N SER A 126 -18.40 1.15 13.38
CA SER A 126 -19.16 1.23 14.63
C SER A 126 -20.42 0.35 14.57
N GLU A 127 -20.98 0.01 15.73
CA GLU A 127 -22.18 -0.85 15.80
C GLU A 127 -23.39 -0.28 15.03
N ASP A 128 -23.51 1.05 14.99
CA ASP A 128 -24.56 1.76 14.27
C ASP A 128 -24.19 2.14 12.82
N LEU A 129 -23.02 1.69 12.34
CA LEU A 129 -22.46 1.96 11.01
C LEU A 129 -22.26 3.46 10.70
N SER A 130 -22.30 4.32 11.71
CA SER A 130 -22.13 5.76 11.55
C SER A 130 -20.68 6.18 11.36
N ILE A 131 -19.73 5.42 11.93
CA ILE A 131 -18.30 5.69 11.89
C ILE A 131 -17.55 4.49 11.34
N TRP A 132 -16.57 4.75 10.49
CA TRP A 132 -15.65 3.76 9.95
C TRP A 132 -14.24 4.04 10.43
N TYR A 133 -13.59 3.04 11.01
CA TYR A 133 -12.25 3.14 11.57
C TYR A 133 -11.24 2.48 10.66
N TRP A 134 -10.11 3.14 10.42
CA TRP A 134 -8.92 2.57 9.79
C TRP A 134 -7.80 2.56 10.81
N ASN A 135 -7.27 1.38 11.10
CA ASN A 135 -6.20 1.19 12.06
C ASN A 135 -5.11 0.29 11.47
N GLY A 136 -3.85 0.70 11.58
CA GLY A 136 -2.73 -0.08 11.09
C GLY A 136 -1.43 0.71 11.11
N ASP A 137 -0.61 0.56 10.08
CA ASP A 137 0.72 1.15 10.03
C ASP A 137 1.04 1.72 8.65
N TYR A 138 1.82 2.79 8.64
CA TYR A 138 2.37 3.39 7.44
C TYR A 138 3.89 3.48 7.50
N SER A 139 4.54 3.50 6.34
CA SER A 139 5.97 3.74 6.20
C SER A 139 6.28 4.63 5.00
N PHE A 140 7.52 5.12 4.97
CA PHE A 140 8.10 5.77 3.80
C PHE A 140 9.37 5.03 3.41
N GLY A 141 9.51 4.76 2.11
CA GLY A 141 10.66 4.07 1.54
C GLY A 141 10.46 2.55 1.43
N GLY A 142 11.21 1.97 0.50
CA GLY A 142 11.29 0.54 0.20
C GLY A 142 12.71 0.14 -0.19
#